data_AF-A0A967EW05-F1
#
_entry.id   AF-A0A967EW05-F1
#
_cell.length_a   1.000
_cell.length_b   1.000
_cell.length_c   1.000
_cell.angle_alpha   90.00
_cell.angle_beta   90.00
_cell.angle_gamma   90.00
#
_symmetry.space_group_name_H-M   'P 1'
#
loop_
_entity.id
_entity.type
_entity.pdbx_description
1 polymer ?
#
loop_
_entity_poly.entity_id
_entity_poly.type
_entity_poly.pdbx_seq_one_letter_code
_entity_poly.pdbx_strand_id
1 'polypeptide(L)'
;MQDVRLWLCRMMVPVLAVIWALAPDAGADEPLPPPTDREICSPNGLYCAVMDAAANETTVFHQGLPLWRRPGWFRDAFLADDGEHMIVGYRGLELLQWDYRPETVMISFWRRDRLIRAVPLSEVIEDTAKLELTTSHFLWGRTVGIDDSSRFVVETVEDRRLTFDITSGAMVGVQAHPFRR
;
A
#
# COMPACT_ATOMS: atom_id res chain seq x y z
N MET A 1 30.83 82.26 -15.50
CA MET A 1 30.47 80.90 -15.95
C MET A 1 31.74 80.07 -16.01
N GLN A 2 32.02 79.37 -14.90
CA GLN A 2 33.03 78.35 -14.62
C GLN A 2 33.41 78.53 -13.15
N ASP A 3 33.06 77.57 -12.30
CA ASP A 3 33.73 77.38 -11.02
C ASP A 3 33.62 75.91 -10.60
N VAL A 4 34.79 75.37 -10.27
CA VAL A 4 35.06 73.99 -9.88
C VAL A 4 35.04 73.92 -8.36
N ARG A 5 34.42 72.88 -7.78
CA ARG A 5 34.80 72.38 -6.45
C ARG A 5 34.37 70.92 -6.26
N LEU A 6 35.37 70.04 -6.28
CA LEU A 6 35.38 68.70 -5.69
C LEU A 6 35.06 68.77 -4.19
N TRP A 7 34.47 67.72 -3.62
CA TRP A 7 34.91 67.04 -2.37
C TRP A 7 33.92 65.90 -2.03
N LEU A 8 34.42 64.66 -2.20
CA LEU A 8 34.31 63.46 -1.37
C LEU A 8 33.01 63.04 -0.64
N CYS A 9 32.86 61.70 -0.60
CA CYS A 9 32.33 60.89 0.52
C CYS A 9 30.87 60.40 0.39
N ARG A 10 30.71 59.16 -0.08
CA ARG A 10 30.31 58.01 0.76
C ARG A 10 30.20 56.73 -0.08
N MET A 11 30.96 55.72 0.35
CA MET A 11 30.67 54.32 0.05
C MET A 11 29.22 54.01 0.41
N MET A 12 28.48 53.40 -0.51
CA MET A 12 27.32 52.60 -0.17
C MET A 12 27.27 51.42 -1.13
N VAL A 13 27.85 50.30 -0.69
CA VAL A 13 27.58 48.97 -1.24
C VAL A 13 26.24 48.55 -0.63
N PRO A 14 25.16 48.38 -1.40
CA PRO A 14 24.01 47.67 -0.89
C PRO A 14 24.29 46.17 -1.07
N VAL A 15 24.67 45.55 0.04
CA VAL A 15 24.49 44.11 0.26
C VAL A 15 22.99 43.83 0.13
N LEU A 16 22.56 43.13 -0.93
CA LEU A 16 21.24 42.52 -0.95
C LEU A 16 21.39 41.01 -1.16
N ALA A 17 20.88 40.30 -0.15
CA ALA A 17 21.04 38.89 0.12
C ALA A 17 20.66 38.00 -1.07
N VAL A 18 21.56 37.08 -1.43
CA VAL A 18 21.20 35.88 -2.17
C VAL A 18 20.41 35.00 -1.21
N ILE A 19 19.08 35.10 -1.26
CA ILE A 19 18.20 34.12 -0.61
C ILE A 19 18.29 32.85 -1.47
N TRP A 20 19.22 31.96 -1.13
CA TRP A 20 19.12 30.57 -1.55
C TRP A 20 17.87 30.01 -0.87
N ALA A 21 16.79 29.89 -1.63
CA ALA A 21 15.62 29.18 -1.20
C ALA A 21 16.05 27.74 -0.86
N LEU A 22 16.11 27.44 0.43
CA LEU A 22 16.01 26.07 0.92
C LEU A 22 14.59 25.62 0.55
N ALA A 23 14.42 25.09 -0.66
CA ALA A 23 13.22 24.35 -0.98
C ALA A 23 13.23 23.14 -0.05
N PRO A 24 12.21 22.96 0.82
CA PRO A 24 12.06 21.69 1.50
C PRO A 24 11.93 20.62 0.42
N ASP A 25 12.68 19.52 0.55
CA ASP A 25 12.43 18.32 -0.23
C ASP A 25 10.96 17.97 -0.02
N ALA A 26 10.14 18.22 -1.04
CA ALA A 26 8.80 17.69 -1.11
C ALA A 26 8.99 16.19 -1.30
N GLY A 27 9.10 15.46 -0.19
CA GLY A 27 9.12 14.01 -0.17
C GLY A 27 7.79 13.53 -0.74
N ALA A 28 7.75 13.33 -2.05
CA ALA A 28 6.75 12.51 -2.69
C ALA A 28 6.94 11.08 -2.17
N ASP A 29 5.84 10.34 -2.06
CA ASP A 29 5.92 8.92 -1.73
C ASP A 29 6.81 8.23 -2.77
N GLU A 30 7.83 7.48 -2.33
CA GLU A 30 8.77 6.82 -3.23
C GLU A 30 7.99 5.87 -4.17
N PRO A 31 8.27 5.89 -5.49
CA PRO A 31 7.60 4.98 -6.40
C PRO A 31 7.79 3.52 -5.97
N LEU A 32 6.71 2.75 -6.00
CA LEU A 32 6.80 1.32 -5.69
C LEU A 32 7.80 0.64 -6.64
N PRO A 33 8.69 -0.23 -6.12
CA PRO A 33 9.68 -0.89 -6.95
C PRO A 33 9.00 -1.74 -8.03
N PRO A 34 9.66 -1.95 -9.18
CA PRO A 34 9.13 -2.82 -10.22
C PRO A 34 8.90 -4.25 -9.70
N PRO A 35 7.99 -5.02 -10.31
CA PRO A 35 7.81 -6.43 -9.96
C PRO A 35 9.12 -7.22 -10.07
N THR A 36 9.39 -8.03 -9.05
CA THR A 36 10.47 -9.02 -9.00
C THR A 36 9.91 -10.34 -8.50
N ASP A 37 10.61 -11.44 -8.76
CA ASP A 37 10.20 -12.74 -8.23
C ASP A 37 10.04 -12.68 -6.72
N ARG A 38 8.95 -13.28 -6.23
CA ARG A 38 8.55 -13.19 -4.84
C ARG A 38 8.01 -14.53 -4.36
N GLU A 39 8.42 -14.92 -3.18
CA GLU A 39 7.87 -16.08 -2.47
C GLU A 39 7.12 -15.62 -1.22
N ILE A 40 5.96 -16.22 -0.98
CA ILE A 40 5.22 -16.11 0.29
C ILE A 40 4.88 -17.52 0.77
N CYS A 41 4.95 -17.76 2.07
CA CYS A 41 4.55 -19.03 2.66
C CYS A 41 3.33 -18.84 3.56
N SER A 42 2.53 -19.89 3.64
CA SER A 42 1.43 -20.02 4.60
C SER A 42 1.94 -19.96 6.05
N PRO A 43 1.12 -19.51 7.02
CA PRO A 43 1.51 -19.47 8.43
C PRO A 43 2.11 -20.77 8.99
N ASN A 44 1.60 -21.93 8.57
CA ASN A 44 2.11 -23.24 8.98
C ASN A 44 3.40 -23.68 8.24
N GLY A 45 3.82 -22.94 7.21
CA GLY A 45 5.02 -23.22 6.41
C GLY A 45 4.93 -24.44 5.49
N LEU A 46 3.78 -25.11 5.39
CA LEU A 46 3.61 -26.32 4.56
C LEU A 46 3.38 -26.01 3.08
N TYR A 47 2.90 -24.80 2.81
CA TYR A 47 2.61 -24.32 1.46
C TYR A 47 3.30 -22.99 1.20
N CYS A 48 3.86 -22.83 0.00
CA CYS A 48 4.45 -21.57 -0.45
C CYS A 48 3.98 -21.25 -1.87
N ALA A 49 3.73 -19.97 -2.14
CA ALA A 49 3.43 -19.45 -3.46
C ALA A 49 4.64 -18.69 -4.00
N VAL A 50 5.10 -19.07 -5.18
CA VAL A 50 6.14 -18.36 -5.93
C VAL A 50 5.47 -17.59 -7.05
N MET A 51 5.73 -16.28 -7.10
CA MET A 51 5.22 -15.36 -8.11
C MET A 51 6.38 -15.00 -9.04
N ASP A 52 6.32 -15.48 -10.27
CA ASP A 52 7.27 -15.16 -11.33
C ASP A 52 6.84 -13.82 -11.96
N ALA A 53 7.69 -12.81 -11.84
CA ALA A 53 7.38 -11.47 -12.34
C ALA A 53 7.46 -11.39 -13.87
N ALA A 54 8.31 -12.19 -14.51
CA ALA A 54 8.52 -12.19 -15.95
C ALA A 54 7.41 -12.95 -16.67
N ALA A 55 7.02 -14.11 -16.15
CA ALA A 55 5.91 -14.92 -16.66
C ALA A 55 4.54 -14.33 -16.26
N ASN A 56 4.50 -13.46 -15.25
CA ASN A 56 3.28 -12.96 -14.62
C ASN A 56 2.37 -14.14 -14.22
N GLU A 57 2.95 -15.09 -13.47
CA GLU A 57 2.29 -16.31 -13.01
C GLU A 57 2.62 -16.56 -11.53
N THR A 58 1.63 -17.03 -10.78
CA THR A 58 1.82 -17.50 -9.41
C THR A 58 1.60 -19.02 -9.36
N THR A 59 2.59 -19.75 -8.85
CA THR A 59 2.50 -21.20 -8.61
C THR A 59 2.54 -21.49 -7.11
N VAL A 60 1.60 -22.29 -6.62
CA VAL A 60 1.58 -22.77 -5.24
C VAL A 60 2.18 -24.16 -5.16
N PHE A 61 3.01 -24.37 -4.15
CA PHE A 61 3.73 -25.60 -3.87
C PHE A 61 3.34 -26.15 -2.51
N HIS A 62 3.31 -27.48 -2.41
CA HIS A 62 3.28 -28.20 -1.14
C HIS A 62 4.60 -28.96 -1.00
N GLN A 63 5.41 -28.61 0.00
CA GLN A 63 6.72 -29.24 0.23
C GLN A 63 7.60 -29.31 -1.04
N GLY A 64 7.61 -28.24 -1.83
CA GLY A 64 8.38 -28.12 -3.07
C GLY A 64 7.76 -28.77 -4.31
N LEU A 65 6.63 -29.47 -4.19
CA LEU A 65 5.89 -30.03 -5.32
C LEU A 65 4.80 -29.05 -5.79
N PRO A 66 4.69 -28.76 -7.10
CA PRO A 66 3.67 -27.83 -7.60
C PRO A 66 2.27 -28.42 -7.40
N LEU A 67 1.39 -27.62 -6.79
CA LEU A 67 0.01 -27.99 -6.47
C LEU A 67 -0.96 -27.42 -7.50
N TRP A 68 -0.91 -26.10 -7.73
CA TRP A 68 -1.70 -25.41 -8.75
C TRP A 68 -1.03 -24.08 -9.12
N ARG A 69 -1.52 -23.47 -10.21
CA ARG A 69 -1.02 -22.19 -10.71
C ARG A 69 -2.16 -21.27 -11.11
N ARG A 70 -1.90 -19.97 -11.13
CA ARG A 70 -2.82 -18.96 -11.66
C ARG A 70 -2.07 -17.80 -12.31
N PRO A 71 -2.66 -17.14 -13.31
CA PRO A 71 -2.11 -15.91 -13.85
C PRO A 71 -2.02 -14.81 -12.79
N GLY A 72 -0.96 -14.02 -12.89
CA GLY A 72 -0.74 -12.79 -12.14
C GLY A 72 0.46 -12.84 -11.19
N TRP A 73 1.09 -11.69 -11.03
CA TRP A 73 2.00 -11.34 -9.95
C TRP A 73 1.32 -10.37 -8.98
N PHE A 74 1.51 -10.56 -7.67
CA PHE A 74 0.79 -9.80 -6.64
C PHE A 74 1.74 -9.20 -5.61
N ARG A 75 1.69 -7.87 -5.50
CA ARG A 75 2.53 -7.11 -4.57
C ARG A 75 2.15 -7.40 -3.12
N ASP A 76 0.86 -7.41 -2.83
CA ASP A 76 0.31 -7.76 -1.52
C ASP A 76 -0.51 -9.04 -1.62
N ALA A 77 -0.08 -10.07 -0.92
CA ALA A 77 -0.68 -11.38 -1.03
C ALA A 77 -0.32 -12.29 0.15
N PHE A 78 -1.24 -13.20 0.46
CA PHE A 78 -1.16 -14.14 1.57
C PHE A 78 -1.72 -15.50 1.12
N LEU A 79 -1.10 -16.58 1.61
CA LEU A 79 -1.52 -17.96 1.33
C LEU A 79 -2.03 -18.60 2.61
N ALA A 80 -3.19 -19.23 2.55
CA ALA A 80 -3.78 -19.92 3.69
C ALA A 80 -3.12 -21.28 3.94
N ASP A 81 -3.28 -21.77 5.17
CA ASP A 81 -2.74 -23.04 5.65
C ASP A 81 -3.30 -24.30 4.98
N ASP A 82 -4.37 -24.16 4.20
CA ASP A 82 -4.92 -25.25 3.40
C ASP A 82 -4.27 -25.37 2.01
N GLY A 83 -3.42 -24.42 1.62
CA GLY A 83 -2.77 -24.36 0.31
C GLY A 83 -3.72 -24.11 -0.86
N GLU A 84 -5.00 -23.82 -0.58
CA GLU A 84 -6.07 -23.70 -1.57
C GLU A 84 -6.55 -22.26 -1.69
N HIS A 85 -6.53 -21.51 -0.59
CA HIS A 85 -6.99 -20.13 -0.55
C HIS A 85 -5.85 -19.13 -0.58
N MET A 86 -6.01 -18.12 -1.43
CA MET A 86 -5.08 -17.00 -1.55
C MET A 86 -5.84 -15.70 -1.39
N ILE A 87 -5.29 -14.79 -0.60
CA ILE A 87 -5.79 -13.44 -0.42
C ILE A 87 -4.84 -12.50 -1.15
N VAL A 88 -5.39 -11.57 -1.93
CA VAL A 88 -4.64 -10.53 -2.64
C VAL A 88 -5.13 -9.19 -2.15
N GLY A 89 -4.21 -8.36 -1.64
CA GLY A 89 -4.52 -7.00 -1.21
C GLY A 89 -4.37 -5.98 -2.34
N TYR A 90 -4.64 -4.72 -2.02
CA TYR A 90 -4.62 -3.63 -2.97
C TYR A 90 -3.21 -3.43 -3.55
N ARG A 91 -3.12 -3.22 -4.88
CA ARG A 91 -1.84 -3.08 -5.58
C ARG A 91 -0.99 -1.87 -5.12
N GLY A 92 -1.65 -0.85 -4.59
CA GLY A 92 -1.02 0.36 -4.03
C GLY A 92 -0.62 0.20 -2.56
N LEU A 93 -0.72 -1.02 -2.01
CA LEU A 93 -0.46 -1.31 -0.60
C LEU A 93 -1.35 -0.43 0.29
N GLU A 94 -0.75 0.34 1.20
CA GLU A 94 -1.44 1.23 2.14
C GLU A 94 -1.93 2.54 1.50
N LEU A 95 -1.55 2.84 0.25
CA LEU A 95 -1.76 4.14 -0.40
C LEU A 95 -2.71 4.06 -1.60
N LEU A 96 -3.85 4.77 -1.50
CA LEU A 96 -4.80 4.99 -2.58
C LEU A 96 -4.37 6.14 -3.50
N GLN A 97 -4.65 6.00 -4.79
CA GLN A 97 -4.51 7.07 -5.79
C GLN A 97 -5.50 8.22 -5.53
N TRP A 98 -5.22 9.43 -6.02
CA TRP A 98 -6.07 10.61 -5.82
C TRP A 98 -7.47 10.46 -6.42
N ASP A 99 -7.60 9.68 -7.49
CA ASP A 99 -8.82 9.41 -8.23
C ASP A 99 -9.49 8.09 -7.80
N TYR A 100 -9.24 7.64 -6.56
CA TYR A 100 -9.84 6.42 -6.02
C TYR A 100 -11.37 6.45 -6.14
N ARG A 101 -11.96 5.26 -6.24
CA ARG A 101 -13.40 5.08 -6.29
C ARG A 101 -13.86 4.20 -5.13
N PRO A 102 -15.08 4.38 -4.60
CA PRO A 102 -15.62 3.50 -3.56
C PRO A 102 -15.63 2.02 -3.97
N GLU A 103 -15.74 1.73 -5.27
CA GLU A 103 -15.75 0.36 -5.83
C GLU A 103 -14.34 -0.22 -6.05
N THR A 104 -13.28 0.55 -5.78
CA THR A 104 -11.90 0.06 -5.90
C THR A 104 -11.72 -1.19 -5.04
N VAL A 105 -11.32 -2.30 -5.65
CA VAL A 105 -11.13 -3.57 -4.96
C VAL A 105 -9.90 -3.48 -4.07
N MET A 106 -10.12 -3.62 -2.75
CA MET A 106 -9.06 -3.55 -1.74
C MET A 106 -8.53 -4.92 -1.37
N ILE A 107 -9.40 -5.93 -1.37
CA ILE A 107 -9.08 -7.29 -0.97
C ILE A 107 -9.80 -8.25 -1.91
N SER A 108 -9.11 -9.27 -2.41
CA SER A 108 -9.73 -10.35 -3.18
C SER A 108 -9.41 -11.69 -2.56
N PHE A 109 -10.45 -12.51 -2.37
CA PHE A 109 -10.37 -13.87 -1.87
C PHE A 109 -10.50 -14.84 -3.04
N TRP A 110 -9.53 -15.74 -3.15
CA TRP A 110 -9.44 -16.71 -4.22
C TRP A 110 -9.37 -18.11 -3.65
N ARG A 111 -9.97 -19.06 -4.36
CA ARG A 111 -9.73 -20.49 -4.19
C ARG A 111 -9.10 -20.99 -5.47
N ARG A 112 -7.81 -21.31 -5.43
CA ARG A 112 -6.98 -21.54 -6.61
C ARG A 112 -7.10 -20.39 -7.62
N ASP A 113 -7.59 -20.65 -8.82
CA ASP A 113 -7.80 -19.69 -9.90
C ASP A 113 -9.19 -19.02 -9.90
N ARG A 114 -10.08 -19.43 -8.99
CA ARG A 114 -11.45 -18.91 -8.91
C ARG A 114 -11.56 -17.79 -7.88
N LEU A 115 -12.04 -16.63 -8.33
CA LEU A 115 -12.43 -15.54 -7.43
C LEU A 115 -13.65 -15.97 -6.62
N ILE A 116 -13.53 -15.93 -5.29
CA ILE A 116 -14.63 -16.14 -4.35
C ILE A 116 -15.35 -14.81 -4.12
N ARG A 117 -14.58 -13.77 -3.77
CA ARG A 117 -15.11 -12.47 -3.39
C ARG A 117 -14.09 -11.36 -3.65
N ALA A 118 -14.57 -10.23 -4.13
CA ALA A 118 -13.83 -8.98 -4.15
C ALA A 118 -14.48 -8.00 -3.16
N VAL A 119 -13.69 -7.46 -2.24
CA VAL A 119 -14.13 -6.51 -1.22
C VAL A 119 -13.75 -5.09 -1.68
N PRO A 120 -14.73 -4.22 -1.94
CA PRO A 120 -14.49 -2.85 -2.38
C PRO A 120 -14.06 -1.95 -1.21
N LEU A 121 -13.50 -0.79 -1.54
CA LEU A 121 -13.09 0.23 -0.57
C LEU A 121 -14.24 0.67 0.34
N SER A 122 -15.45 0.80 -0.21
CA SER A 122 -16.66 1.16 0.54
C SER A 122 -17.07 0.16 1.63
N GLU A 123 -16.58 -1.08 1.57
CA GLU A 123 -16.76 -2.06 2.65
C GLU A 123 -15.62 -2.03 3.67
N VAL A 124 -14.45 -1.52 3.28
CA VAL A 124 -13.27 -1.42 4.15
C VAL A 124 -13.27 -0.11 4.94
N ILE A 125 -13.69 1.00 4.32
CA ILE A 125 -13.72 2.34 4.90
C ILE A 125 -15.17 2.82 4.98
N GLU A 126 -15.65 3.12 6.18
CA GLU A 126 -17.02 3.59 6.40
C GLU A 126 -17.19 5.05 5.98
N ASP A 127 -16.20 5.89 6.31
CA ASP A 127 -16.20 7.31 6.02
C ASP A 127 -14.90 7.70 5.29
N THR A 128 -14.99 7.85 3.97
CA THR A 128 -13.83 8.22 3.15
C THR A 128 -13.29 9.61 3.45
N ALA A 129 -14.03 10.47 4.16
CA ALA A 129 -13.53 11.75 4.62
C ALA A 129 -12.44 11.62 5.71
N LYS A 130 -12.31 10.43 6.33
CA LYS A 130 -11.26 10.11 7.31
C LYS A 130 -9.97 9.57 6.70
N LEU A 131 -9.95 9.36 5.38
CA LEU A 131 -8.70 9.01 4.70
C LEU A 131 -7.65 10.09 4.92
N GLU A 132 -6.44 9.67 5.25
CA GLU A 132 -5.39 10.61 5.61
C GLU A 132 -4.59 10.99 4.36
N LEU A 133 -4.55 12.29 4.04
CA LEU A 133 -3.80 12.80 2.89
C LEU A 133 -2.29 12.73 3.17
N THR A 134 -1.54 12.09 2.29
CA THR A 134 -0.07 12.16 2.21
C THR A 134 0.33 13.23 1.19
N THR A 135 1.63 13.39 0.91
CA THR A 135 2.10 14.31 -0.13
C THR A 135 1.44 14.04 -1.49
N SER A 136 1.17 12.77 -1.82
CA SER A 136 0.67 12.38 -3.13
C SER A 136 -0.32 11.21 -3.15
N HIS A 137 -0.90 10.80 -2.02
CA HIS A 137 -1.85 9.69 -1.94
C HIS A 137 -2.80 9.84 -0.75
N PHE A 138 -3.73 8.91 -0.61
CA PHE A 138 -4.53 8.74 0.61
C PHE A 138 -4.14 7.45 1.33
N LEU A 139 -3.76 7.55 2.59
CA LEU A 139 -3.57 6.39 3.46
C LEU A 139 -4.94 5.86 3.90
N TRP A 140 -5.19 4.58 3.64
CA TRP A 140 -6.46 3.93 4.00
C TRP A 140 -6.32 2.95 5.17
N GLY A 141 -5.13 2.40 5.37
CA GLY A 141 -4.90 1.32 6.33
C GLY A 141 -3.79 0.40 5.87
N ARG A 142 -3.81 -0.85 6.34
CA ARG A 142 -2.91 -1.91 5.92
C ARG A 142 -3.55 -3.28 6.04
N THR A 143 -3.09 -4.21 5.23
CA THR A 143 -3.31 -5.64 5.42
C THR A 143 -2.35 -6.15 6.50
N VAL A 144 -2.86 -6.86 7.50
CA VAL A 144 -2.03 -7.43 8.59
C VAL A 144 -1.59 -8.84 8.24
N GLY A 145 -2.49 -9.61 7.60
CA GLY A 145 -2.24 -11.00 7.21
C GLY A 145 -3.26 -11.96 7.80
N ILE A 146 -2.86 -13.23 7.92
CA ILE A 146 -3.71 -14.31 8.45
C ILE A 146 -3.39 -14.48 9.94
N ASP A 147 -4.44 -14.47 10.78
CA ASP A 147 -4.31 -14.71 12.22
C ASP A 147 -4.30 -16.21 12.58
N ASP A 148 -4.00 -16.53 13.84
CA ASP A 148 -3.96 -17.90 14.37
C ASP A 148 -5.32 -18.64 14.30
N SER A 149 -6.41 -17.91 14.03
CA SER A 149 -7.75 -18.48 13.85
C SER A 149 -8.11 -18.67 12.37
N SER A 150 -7.12 -18.61 11.48
CA SER A 150 -7.29 -18.73 10.03
C SER A 150 -8.23 -17.68 9.45
N ARG A 151 -8.16 -16.44 9.95
CA ARG A 151 -8.92 -15.29 9.44
C ARG A 151 -7.99 -14.25 8.88
N PHE A 152 -8.43 -13.58 7.83
CA PHE A 152 -7.67 -12.47 7.25
C PHE A 152 -7.99 -11.16 7.98
N VAL A 153 -6.96 -10.40 8.29
CA VAL A 153 -7.05 -9.21 9.12
C VAL A 153 -6.58 -7.97 8.36
N VAL A 154 -7.34 -6.90 8.54
CA VAL A 154 -7.05 -5.56 8.02
C VAL A 154 -7.19 -4.54 9.14
N GLU A 155 -6.31 -3.55 9.16
CA GLU A 155 -6.39 -2.37 10.02
C GLU A 155 -6.63 -1.13 9.15
N THR A 156 -7.54 -0.26 9.57
CA THR A 156 -7.88 0.95 8.80
C THR A 156 -7.53 2.20 9.57
N VAL A 157 -7.36 3.32 8.86
CA VAL A 157 -7.13 4.66 9.47
C VAL A 157 -8.27 5.13 10.37
N GLU A 158 -9.42 4.45 10.36
CA GLU A 158 -10.58 4.78 11.20
C GLU A 158 -10.49 4.14 12.60
N ASP A 159 -9.30 3.71 13.02
CA ASP A 159 -9.07 2.94 14.24
C ASP A 159 -9.95 1.68 14.31
N ARG A 160 -10.08 0.97 13.18
CA ARG A 160 -10.83 -0.29 13.08
C ARG A 160 -9.93 -1.43 12.66
N ARG A 161 -10.15 -2.59 13.28
CA ARG A 161 -9.61 -3.89 12.86
C ARG A 161 -10.75 -4.73 12.31
N LEU A 162 -10.68 -5.01 11.02
CA LEU A 162 -11.62 -5.84 10.27
C LEU A 162 -11.09 -7.26 10.19
N THR A 163 -11.98 -8.24 10.33
CA THR A 163 -11.63 -9.65 10.23
C THR A 163 -12.55 -10.33 9.23
N PHE A 164 -11.96 -11.09 8.33
CA PHE A 164 -12.64 -11.78 7.24
C PHE A 164 -12.41 -13.28 7.32
N ASP A 165 -13.46 -14.03 7.05
CA ASP A 165 -13.36 -15.46 6.80
C ASP A 165 -12.66 -15.70 5.45
N ILE A 166 -11.61 -16.52 5.43
CA ILE A 166 -10.78 -16.71 4.23
C ILE A 166 -11.54 -17.49 3.13
N THR A 167 -12.42 -18.41 3.53
CA THR A 167 -13.08 -19.33 2.59
C THR A 167 -14.22 -18.67 1.81
N SER A 168 -14.89 -17.71 2.43
CA SER A 168 -16.03 -16.98 1.86
C SER A 168 -15.70 -15.52 1.51
N GLY A 169 -14.64 -14.97 2.11
CA GLY A 169 -14.33 -13.55 2.08
C GLY A 169 -15.30 -12.69 2.90
N ALA A 170 -16.25 -13.28 3.63
CA ALA A 170 -17.24 -12.53 4.41
C ALA A 170 -16.56 -11.82 5.60
N MET A 171 -16.97 -10.59 5.88
CA MET A 171 -16.55 -9.92 7.10
C MET A 171 -17.23 -10.58 8.30
N VAL A 172 -16.45 -11.06 9.25
CA VAL A 172 -16.92 -11.79 10.44
C VAL A 172 -16.68 -11.03 11.74
N GLY A 173 -15.95 -9.92 11.69
CA GLY A 173 -15.71 -9.09 12.87
C GLY A 173 -15.21 -7.70 12.54
N VAL A 174 -15.61 -6.75 13.39
CA VAL A 174 -15.12 -5.37 13.43
C VAL A 174 -14.83 -5.04 14.88
N GLN A 175 -13.63 -4.54 15.15
CA GLN A 175 -13.17 -4.18 16.49
C GLN A 175 -12.53 -2.81 16.46
N ALA A 176 -12.76 -2.00 17.49
CA ALA A 176 -11.99 -0.77 17.70
C ALA A 176 -10.53 -1.14 17.95
N HIS A 177 -9.62 -0.57 17.17
CA HIS A 177 -8.20 -0.85 17.22
C HIS A 177 -7.40 0.37 16.72
N PRO A 178 -6.68 1.08 17.59
CA PRO A 178 -5.92 2.26 17.20
C PRO A 178 -4.95 1.96 16.06
N PHE A 179 -5.07 2.70 14.96
CA PHE A 179 -4.19 2.56 13.81
C PHE A 179 -2.82 3.18 14.13
N ARG A 180 -1.76 2.40 13.93
CA ARG A 180 -0.39 2.86 14.13
C ARG A 180 0.35 2.88 12.80
N ARG A 181 0.65 4.09 12.34
CA ARG A 181 1.53 4.34 11.20
C ARG A 181 2.95 3.86 11.47
#